data_AF-A0A8T3CBF8-F1
#
_entry.id   AF-A0A8T3CBF8-F1
#
_cell.length_a   1.000
_cell.length_b   1.000
_cell.length_c   1.000
_cell.angle_alpha   90.00
_cell.angle_beta   90.00
_cell.angle_gamma   90.00
#
_symmetry.space_group_name_H-M   'P 1'
#
loop_
_entity.id
_entity.type
_entity.pdbx_description
1 polymer ?
#
loop_
_entity_poly.entity_id
_entity_poly.type
_entity_poly.pdbx_seq_one_letter_code
_entity_poly.pdbx_strand_id
1 'polypeptide(L)'
;MIASWPFESWGKDIIRLIDPPSTRAHRFILAVTDYFLKWAEVISLCNLCSGSFTFSFFLMYLYLLLKVRSFLPLGLDPLVVEYALHGTTLAFDSGISCGVRPSWHHPNSHSLVVEYALRGTILVVRSSVKETFTPTELHRWIEGFPFPDPPCEISSKFVGWIARITPEKPHSLGFSREDNPADFVVASSSSTAREVLKTHDHVLASRPTLLAIEKICYNSSGIGFSPYGPYWRQLRKICTQELLSTKKVKSLSFIRYEEAQNILYKIKRIAGSPMNLTEMFQEVTNSQITRTAFGKECTSRHRFILAMKETIKLLPMLKAADLFPYFSSLISFLDGSSFQMKRLRREMDYVLDEIIMEHKEKKVVTHEMEEDLIDVLLRIQEKGELQVPLTTDNVKAVILDLLVAAIETTSNTLCWIMSELICHPEVMCKAQKEIREALGAKIKIEDNDIHELHYLHNVIKETLRLHPPLPLLLPRTCNEPTELCGFMIPKKARVVVNVWAIARDPKFWVNPDNFYPERFDDSTHDFRGTKYEYLPFGSGRRICPGATFAMAEIELFISLLLLHFDWEIPGGKSPTELDMEEELDGTARKKKDLYLIATTHSI
;
A
#
# COMPACT_ATOMS: atom_id res chain seq x y z
N MET A 1 32.54 -5.06 20.84
CA MET A 1 31.87 -4.16 21.81
C MET A 1 31.88 -2.76 21.21
N ILE A 2 30.81 -2.37 20.52
CA ILE A 2 30.63 -0.99 20.06
C ILE A 2 29.63 -0.38 21.02
N ALA A 3 30.16 0.37 21.99
CA ALA A 3 29.35 1.11 22.96
C ALA A 3 28.50 2.15 22.21
N SER A 4 27.29 2.37 22.70
CA SER A 4 26.39 3.46 22.35
C SER A 4 27.16 4.80 22.27
N TRP A 5 27.39 5.31 21.06
CA TRP A 5 27.92 6.65 20.86
C TRP A 5 26.78 7.66 21.02
N PRO A 6 26.85 8.59 21.99
CA PRO A 6 25.73 9.47 22.31
C PRO A 6 25.66 10.63 21.32
N PHE A 7 24.80 10.50 20.31
CA PHE A 7 24.48 11.55 19.34
C PHE A 7 24.03 12.87 20.03
N GLU A 8 23.44 12.77 21.22
CA GLU A 8 22.94 13.92 21.98
C GLU A 8 24.00 14.85 22.57
N SER A 9 25.21 14.36 22.88
CA SER A 9 26.26 15.23 23.45
C SER A 9 27.03 15.95 22.33
N TRP A 10 27.39 15.22 21.26
CA TRP A 10 28.20 15.77 20.16
C TRP A 10 27.43 16.73 19.26
N GLY A 11 26.14 16.45 18.99
CA GLY A 11 25.30 17.35 18.20
C GLY A 11 25.18 18.74 18.83
N LYS A 12 25.21 18.84 20.17
CA LYS A 12 25.15 20.12 20.89
C LYS A 12 26.45 20.93 20.80
N ASP A 13 27.60 20.26 20.76
CA ASP A 13 28.91 20.92 20.71
C ASP A 13 29.27 21.39 19.29
N ILE A 14 28.90 20.65 18.24
CA ILE A 14 29.06 21.09 16.84
C ILE A 14 28.13 22.27 16.52
N ILE A 15 26.89 22.28 17.04
CA ILE A 15 25.95 23.41 16.87
C ILE A 15 26.50 24.70 17.50
N ARG A 16 27.38 24.63 18.49
CA ARG A 16 28.03 25.79 19.13
C ARG A 16 29.23 26.34 18.36
N LEU A 17 29.84 25.52 17.50
CA LEU A 17 31.06 25.87 16.75
C LEU A 17 30.76 26.48 15.36
N ILE A 18 29.50 26.48 14.92
CA ILE A 18 29.09 26.97 13.59
C ILE A 18 28.46 28.36 13.76
N ASP A 19 29.22 29.40 13.43
CA ASP A 19 28.77 30.78 13.30
C ASP A 19 29.46 31.46 12.09
N PRO A 20 28.77 32.17 11.18
CA PRO A 20 27.32 32.20 10.84
C PRO A 20 27.02 31.42 9.51
N PRO A 21 25.79 30.92 9.17
CA PRO A 21 24.55 31.73 9.07
C PRO A 21 23.16 31.09 9.46
N SER A 22 22.26 32.03 9.76
CA SER A 22 20.79 32.20 9.65
C SER A 22 19.72 31.22 10.17
N THR A 23 19.83 29.87 10.24
CA THR A 23 18.71 29.05 10.79
C THR A 23 19.13 27.74 11.51
N ARG A 24 18.26 27.19 12.38
CA ARG A 24 18.45 25.87 13.02
C ARG A 24 18.62 24.74 11.99
N ALA A 25 17.92 24.81 10.86
CA ALA A 25 18.06 23.85 9.77
C ALA A 25 19.45 23.93 9.12
N HIS A 26 19.97 25.15 8.95
CA HIS A 26 21.30 25.41 8.42
C HIS A 26 22.41 24.73 9.24
N ARG A 27 22.38 24.95 10.56
CA ARG A 27 23.33 24.34 11.51
C ARG A 27 23.21 22.82 11.57
N PHE A 28 21.99 22.29 11.44
CA PHE A 28 21.77 20.85 11.39
C PHE A 28 22.34 20.23 10.12
N ILE A 29 22.15 20.85 8.95
CA ILE A 29 22.69 20.37 7.67
C ILE A 29 24.22 20.36 7.71
N LEU A 30 24.85 21.45 8.16
CA LEU A 30 26.31 21.52 8.27
C LEU A 30 26.88 20.50 9.26
N ALA A 31 26.22 20.32 10.41
CA ALA A 31 26.63 19.31 11.40
C ALA A 31 26.49 17.88 10.85
N VAL A 32 25.44 17.61 10.07
CA VAL A 32 25.24 16.32 9.42
C VAL A 32 26.30 16.11 8.33
N THR A 33 26.55 17.09 7.47
CA THR A 33 27.57 17.01 6.41
C THR A 33 28.98 16.83 6.99
N ASP A 34 29.36 17.58 8.03
CA ASP A 34 30.66 17.44 8.72
C ASP A 34 30.79 16.07 9.42
N TYR A 35 29.71 15.57 10.03
CA TYR A 35 29.66 14.20 10.56
C TYR A 35 29.90 13.17 9.46
N PHE A 36 29.27 13.33 8.29
CA PHE A 36 29.44 12.44 7.15
C PHE A 36 30.87 12.46 6.57
N LEU A 37 31.49 13.64 6.47
CA LEU A 37 32.87 13.78 5.98
C LEU A 37 33.87 13.12 6.93
N LYS A 38 33.74 13.35 8.24
CA LYS A 38 34.60 12.73 9.26
C LYS A 38 34.38 11.22 9.35
N TRP A 39 33.15 10.74 9.14
CA TRP A 39 32.88 9.30 9.08
C TRP A 39 33.48 8.65 7.83
N ALA A 40 33.45 9.34 6.68
CA ALA A 40 34.10 8.89 5.46
C ALA A 40 35.63 8.78 5.62
N GLU A 41 36.26 9.74 6.30
CA GLU A 41 37.68 9.68 6.69
C GLU A 41 37.97 8.48 7.61
N VAL A 42 37.11 8.20 8.59
CA VAL A 42 37.26 7.05 9.50
C VAL A 42 37.10 5.71 8.76
N ILE A 43 36.15 5.58 7.82
CA ILE A 43 36.04 4.39 6.96
C ILE A 43 37.32 4.20 6.13
N SER A 44 37.85 5.29 5.57
CA SER A 44 39.07 5.30 4.76
C SER A 44 40.31 4.89 5.57
N LEU A 45 40.37 5.24 6.86
CA LEU A 45 41.49 4.92 7.74
C LEU A 45 41.41 3.52 8.34
N CYS A 46 40.21 2.98 8.52
CA CYS A 46 40.01 1.75 9.30
C CYS A 46 39.92 0.46 8.48
N ASN A 47 39.70 0.49 7.15
CA ASN A 47 39.51 -0.73 6.31
C ASN A 47 38.48 -1.73 6.91
N LEU A 48 37.59 -1.27 7.78
CA LEU A 48 36.81 -2.09 8.71
C LEU A 48 35.33 -2.22 8.31
N CYS A 49 34.88 -1.59 7.22
CA CYS A 49 33.49 -1.62 6.81
C CYS A 49 33.28 -2.46 5.55
N SER A 50 32.40 -3.46 5.66
CA SER A 50 31.94 -4.24 4.51
C SER A 50 31.21 -3.37 3.48
N GLY A 51 31.39 -3.67 2.18
CA GLY A 51 30.88 -2.86 1.05
C GLY A 51 29.36 -2.62 0.99
N SER A 52 28.56 -3.34 1.79
CA SER A 52 27.11 -3.14 1.90
C SER A 52 26.74 -1.95 2.80
N PHE A 53 27.47 -1.74 3.90
CA PHE A 53 27.22 -0.61 4.79
C PHE A 53 27.56 0.69 4.06
N THR A 54 28.68 0.71 3.34
CA THR A 54 29.12 1.87 2.54
C THR A 54 28.15 2.22 1.41
N PHE A 55 27.52 1.24 0.74
CA PHE A 55 26.54 1.51 -0.33
C PHE A 55 25.19 2.02 0.19
N SER A 56 24.62 1.42 1.24
CA SER A 56 23.41 1.95 1.89
C SER A 56 23.66 3.34 2.50
N PHE A 57 24.87 3.58 2.99
CA PHE A 57 25.30 4.88 3.52
C PHE A 57 25.49 5.91 2.40
N PHE A 58 26.00 5.50 1.22
CA PHE A 58 26.08 6.34 0.02
C PHE A 58 24.69 6.72 -0.52
N LEU A 59 23.76 5.75 -0.65
CA LEU A 59 22.39 6.03 -1.06
C LEU A 59 21.66 6.94 -0.06
N MET A 60 21.92 6.76 1.24
CA MET A 60 21.44 7.68 2.27
C MET A 60 22.05 9.08 2.10
N TYR A 61 23.37 9.19 1.90
CA TYR A 61 24.03 10.47 1.69
C TYR A 61 23.46 11.19 0.45
N LEU A 62 23.23 10.46 -0.64
CA LEU A 62 22.56 10.98 -1.83
C LEU A 62 21.12 11.43 -1.51
N TYR A 63 20.34 10.62 -0.79
CA TYR A 63 19.00 11.00 -0.33
C TYR A 63 19.01 12.28 0.54
N LEU A 64 19.99 12.42 1.43
CA LEU A 64 20.17 13.59 2.28
C LEU A 64 20.51 14.83 1.46
N LEU A 65 21.46 14.73 0.53
CA LEU A 65 21.79 15.82 -0.39
C LEU A 65 20.59 16.26 -1.23
N LEU A 66 19.83 15.29 -1.77
CA LEU A 66 18.63 15.57 -2.57
C LEU A 66 17.53 16.24 -1.74
N LYS A 67 17.36 15.82 -0.48
CA LYS A 67 16.35 16.39 0.41
C LYS A 67 16.74 17.79 0.89
N VAL A 68 17.99 18.00 1.24
CA VAL A 68 18.54 19.33 1.51
C VAL A 68 18.31 20.23 0.29
N ARG A 69 18.52 19.72 -0.93
CA ARG A 69 18.22 20.44 -2.18
C ARG A 69 16.74 20.77 -2.36
N SER A 70 15.82 19.88 -1.96
CA SER A 70 14.37 20.16 -1.98
C SER A 70 13.90 21.21 -0.96
N PHE A 71 14.67 21.43 0.11
CA PHE A 71 14.45 22.51 1.08
C PHE A 71 15.06 23.87 0.64
N LEU A 72 15.66 23.95 -0.57
CA LEU A 72 16.28 25.16 -1.14
C LEU A 72 15.34 26.15 -1.88
N PRO A 73 14.06 26.38 -1.53
CA PRO A 73 13.43 27.65 -1.92
C PRO A 73 13.96 28.84 -1.10
N LEU A 74 14.81 28.62 -0.08
CA LEU A 74 15.24 29.62 0.89
C LEU A 74 16.74 29.93 0.80
N GLY A 75 17.13 30.63 -0.28
CA GLY A 75 18.27 31.56 -0.31
C GLY A 75 19.57 31.08 0.33
N LEU A 76 20.10 29.95 -0.14
CA LEU A 76 21.31 29.35 0.37
C LEU A 76 22.47 29.52 -0.63
N ASP A 77 23.64 29.93 -0.11
CA ASP A 77 24.86 30.24 -0.87
C ASP A 77 25.36 29.03 -1.71
N PRO A 78 25.58 29.19 -3.04
CA PRO A 78 26.10 28.16 -3.94
C PRO A 78 27.36 27.42 -3.44
N LEU A 79 28.19 28.09 -2.63
CA LEU A 79 29.38 27.53 -2.02
C LEU A 79 29.10 26.29 -1.15
N VAL A 80 27.93 26.19 -0.51
CA VAL A 80 27.57 25.04 0.35
C VAL A 80 27.28 23.78 -0.47
N VAL A 81 26.67 23.94 -1.64
CA VAL A 81 26.40 22.85 -2.59
C VAL A 81 27.72 22.36 -3.21
N GLU A 82 28.60 23.31 -3.54
CA GLU A 82 29.93 23.02 -4.07
C GLU A 82 30.81 22.30 -3.03
N TYR A 83 30.76 22.70 -1.75
CA TYR A 83 31.48 22.04 -0.65
C TYR A 83 30.98 20.61 -0.39
N ALA A 84 29.67 20.39 -0.46
CA ALA A 84 29.08 19.05 -0.34
C ALA A 84 29.51 18.15 -1.52
N LEU A 85 29.49 18.67 -2.74
CA LEU A 85 29.94 17.96 -3.93
C LEU A 85 31.45 17.65 -3.88
N HIS A 86 32.29 18.61 -3.48
CA HIS A 86 33.74 18.43 -3.33
C HIS A 86 34.11 17.38 -2.28
N GLY A 87 33.37 17.33 -1.17
CA GLY A 87 33.52 16.30 -0.14
C GLY A 87 33.25 14.88 -0.65
N THR A 88 32.29 14.72 -1.57
CA THR A 88 32.02 13.44 -2.26
C THR A 88 33.19 12.98 -3.14
N THR A 89 33.89 13.91 -3.78
CA THR A 89 35.03 13.61 -4.65
C THR A 89 36.25 13.16 -3.84
N LEU A 90 36.52 13.83 -2.71
CA LEU A 90 37.61 13.49 -1.78
C LEU A 90 37.44 12.11 -1.11
N ALA A 91 36.20 11.69 -0.84
CA ALA A 91 35.92 10.37 -0.26
C ALA A 91 36.12 9.20 -1.25
N PHE A 92 36.16 9.47 -2.56
CA PHE A 92 36.40 8.45 -3.60
C PHE A 92 37.89 8.33 -3.98
N ASP A 93 38.67 9.40 -3.83
CA ASP A 93 40.10 9.44 -4.17
C ASP A 93 41.01 8.70 -3.15
N SER A 94 40.50 8.29 -1.99
CA SER A 94 41.32 7.68 -0.92
C SER A 94 41.65 6.19 -1.06
N GLY A 95 41.46 5.61 -2.25
CA GLY A 95 42.31 4.52 -2.77
C GLY A 95 42.14 3.12 -2.14
N ILE A 96 41.29 2.29 -2.78
CA ILE A 96 41.44 0.83 -2.74
C ILE A 96 42.04 0.39 -4.08
N SER A 97 43.36 0.28 -4.14
CA SER A 97 44.05 -0.41 -5.23
C SER A 97 44.22 -1.89 -4.87
N CYS A 98 43.54 -2.79 -5.58
CA CYS A 98 43.93 -4.20 -5.67
C CYS A 98 44.45 -4.40 -7.09
N GLY A 99 45.76 -4.63 -7.19
CA GLY A 99 46.52 -4.48 -8.43
C GLY A 99 46.16 -5.48 -9.53
N VAL A 100 46.10 -4.96 -10.76
CA VAL A 100 46.48 -5.67 -11.99
C VAL A 100 47.20 -4.65 -12.89
N ARG A 101 48.38 -5.02 -13.40
CA ARG A 101 49.21 -4.16 -14.28
C ARG A 101 48.57 -3.98 -15.67
N PRO A 102 48.86 -2.86 -16.37
CA PRO A 102 48.16 -2.44 -17.58
C PRO A 102 48.86 -2.91 -18.87
N SER A 103 48.09 -3.15 -19.93
CA SER A 103 48.59 -3.09 -21.31
C SER A 103 47.69 -2.18 -22.14
N TRP A 104 48.28 -1.07 -22.57
CA TRP A 104 47.66 -0.02 -23.37
C TRP A 104 47.47 -0.45 -24.83
N HIS A 105 46.29 -0.17 -25.40
CA HIS A 105 46.14 0.42 -26.75
C HIS A 105 44.69 0.93 -26.94
N HIS A 106 44.54 2.25 -27.08
CA HIS A 106 43.44 2.93 -27.78
C HIS A 106 44.03 3.47 -29.11
N PRO A 107 43.25 3.80 -30.18
CA PRO A 107 41.96 4.49 -30.09
C PRO A 107 40.88 4.11 -31.14
N ASN A 108 39.61 4.34 -30.77
CA ASN A 108 38.55 5.03 -31.54
C ASN A 108 37.15 4.47 -31.28
N SER A 109 36.29 5.38 -30.80
CA SER A 109 34.81 5.37 -30.88
C SER A 109 34.08 4.07 -30.55
N HIS A 110 33.61 3.95 -29.31
CA HIS A 110 32.41 3.20 -29.02
C HIS A 110 31.38 4.11 -28.37
N SER A 111 30.39 4.48 -29.17
CA SER A 111 29.04 4.81 -28.73
C SER A 111 28.58 3.79 -27.70
N LEU A 112 28.10 4.26 -26.55
CA LEU A 112 27.43 3.44 -25.55
C LEU A 112 26.07 3.01 -26.12
N VAL A 113 26.06 1.99 -26.98
CA VAL A 113 24.88 1.19 -27.25
C VAL A 113 24.68 0.36 -25.98
N VAL A 114 23.73 0.78 -25.14
CA VAL A 114 23.17 -0.08 -24.12
C VAL A 114 22.36 -1.13 -24.86
N GLU A 115 23.05 -2.18 -25.32
CA GLU A 115 22.42 -3.40 -25.78
C GLU A 115 21.73 -4.01 -24.55
N TYR A 116 20.40 -3.86 -24.50
CA TYR A 116 19.57 -4.73 -23.69
C TYR A 116 19.86 -6.16 -24.15
N ALA A 117 20.61 -6.92 -23.35
CA ALA A 117 20.77 -8.34 -23.56
C ALA A 117 19.43 -9.05 -23.27
N LEU A 118 18.48 -8.91 -24.19
CA LEU A 118 17.34 -9.81 -24.37
C LEU A 118 17.88 -11.11 -24.96
N ARG A 119 18.54 -11.91 -24.14
CA ARG A 119 18.73 -13.33 -24.39
C ARG A 119 18.53 -14.08 -23.09
N GLY A 120 17.26 -14.30 -22.77
CA GLY A 120 16.79 -15.32 -21.85
C GLY A 120 17.38 -15.28 -20.43
N THR A 121 16.48 -15.24 -19.45
CA THR A 121 16.72 -15.76 -18.09
C THR A 121 17.34 -14.75 -17.11
N ILE A 122 16.48 -14.26 -16.20
CA ILE A 122 16.80 -13.69 -14.87
C ILE A 122 17.38 -12.27 -14.89
N LEU A 123 16.65 -11.34 -14.28
CA LEU A 123 17.18 -10.04 -13.87
C LEU A 123 17.54 -10.11 -12.38
N VAL A 124 18.78 -10.48 -12.10
CA VAL A 124 19.40 -10.37 -10.77
C VAL A 124 20.18 -9.06 -10.77
N VAL A 125 19.69 -8.07 -10.03
CA VAL A 125 20.51 -6.90 -9.68
C VAL A 125 21.49 -7.36 -8.60
N ARG A 126 22.63 -7.93 -9.00
CA ARG A 126 23.76 -8.13 -8.09
C ARG A 126 24.42 -6.77 -7.89
N SER A 127 24.38 -6.24 -6.66
CA SER A 127 25.34 -5.22 -6.26
C SER A 127 26.71 -5.86 -6.03
N SER A 128 27.34 -6.35 -7.10
CA SER A 128 28.79 -6.37 -7.16
C SER A 128 29.18 -5.23 -8.06
N VAL A 129 29.30 -4.03 -7.49
CA VAL A 129 30.05 -2.96 -8.14
C VAL A 129 31.49 -3.42 -8.16
N LYS A 130 31.89 -4.11 -9.23
CA LYS A 130 33.29 -4.32 -9.59
C LYS A 130 33.78 -3.29 -10.60
N GLU A 131 32.91 -2.39 -11.05
CA GLU A 131 33.26 -1.35 -12.00
C GLU A 131 33.19 0.02 -11.33
N THR A 132 34.36 0.64 -11.22
CA THR A 132 34.54 2.03 -10.85
C THR A 132 33.94 2.91 -11.93
N PHE A 133 32.81 3.58 -11.65
CA PHE A 133 32.33 4.67 -12.49
C PHE A 133 33.29 5.84 -12.38
N THR A 134 33.65 6.44 -13.52
CA THR A 134 34.35 7.73 -13.48
C THR A 134 33.38 8.82 -12.99
N PRO A 135 33.87 9.87 -12.29
CA PRO A 135 33.01 10.98 -11.81
C PRO A 135 32.15 11.60 -12.93
N THR A 136 32.65 11.60 -14.17
CA THR A 136 31.95 12.14 -15.34
C THR A 136 30.82 11.24 -15.85
N GLU A 137 30.92 9.92 -15.68
CA GLU A 137 29.86 8.97 -16.02
C GLU A 137 28.74 8.98 -14.98
N LEU A 138 29.11 9.08 -13.70
CA LEU A 138 28.15 9.23 -12.60
C LEU A 138 27.40 10.57 -12.71
N HIS A 139 28.09 11.66 -13.08
CA HIS A 139 27.45 12.96 -13.27
C HIS A 139 26.46 12.95 -14.45
N ARG A 140 26.81 12.30 -15.58
CA ARG A 140 25.89 12.08 -16.71
C ARG A 140 24.71 11.16 -16.37
N TRP A 141 24.92 10.15 -15.52
CA TRP A 141 23.87 9.26 -15.03
C TRP A 141 22.89 9.98 -14.10
N ILE A 142 23.40 10.87 -13.23
CA ILE A 142 22.60 11.71 -12.33
C ILE A 142 21.82 12.79 -13.10
N GLU A 143 22.42 13.40 -14.12
CA GLU A 143 21.76 14.43 -14.95
C GLU A 143 20.69 13.87 -15.90
N GLY A 144 20.80 12.59 -16.29
CA GLY A 144 19.82 11.92 -17.15
C GLY A 144 18.53 11.49 -16.45
N PHE A 145 18.45 11.65 -15.12
CA PHE A 145 17.30 11.24 -14.32
C PHE A 145 16.40 12.47 -14.04
N PRO A 146 15.16 12.51 -14.52
CA PRO A 146 14.28 13.65 -14.28
C PRO A 146 13.84 13.62 -12.82
N PHE A 147 14.33 14.52 -11.97
CA PHE A 147 13.95 14.57 -10.55
C PHE A 147 13.67 15.98 -10.03
N PRO A 148 12.38 16.25 -9.75
CA PRO A 148 11.99 17.08 -8.62
C PRO A 148 10.81 16.50 -7.80
N ASP A 149 10.57 15.18 -7.80
CA ASP A 149 9.34 14.62 -7.20
C ASP A 149 9.44 14.35 -5.69
N PRO A 150 8.36 14.55 -4.91
CA PRO A 150 8.33 14.32 -3.47
C PRO A 150 8.57 12.85 -3.06
N PRO A 151 9.00 12.57 -1.81
CA PRO A 151 9.35 11.23 -1.36
C PRO A 151 8.23 10.17 -1.45
N CYS A 152 6.97 10.60 -1.36
CA CYS A 152 5.81 9.72 -1.56
C CYS A 152 5.65 9.29 -3.02
N GLU A 153 5.96 10.18 -3.97
CA GLU A 153 5.91 9.85 -5.40
C GLU A 153 7.01 8.86 -5.79
N ILE A 154 8.19 8.90 -5.15
CA ILE A 154 9.24 7.90 -5.38
C ILE A 154 8.77 6.50 -4.95
N SER A 155 8.11 6.38 -3.79
CA SER A 155 7.49 5.13 -3.32
C SER A 155 6.43 4.63 -4.29
N SER A 156 5.52 5.52 -4.71
CA SER A 156 4.46 5.20 -5.67
C SER A 156 5.03 4.75 -7.02
N LYS A 157 6.04 5.44 -7.54
CA LYS A 157 6.77 5.05 -8.76
C LYS A 157 7.47 3.70 -8.62
N PHE A 158 8.08 3.41 -7.47
CA PHE A 158 8.74 2.13 -7.22
C PHE A 158 7.73 0.98 -7.14
N VAL A 159 6.64 1.16 -6.39
CA VAL A 159 5.53 0.20 -6.31
C VAL A 159 4.93 -0.02 -7.70
N GLY A 160 4.70 1.05 -8.45
CA GLY A 160 4.17 0.98 -9.80
C GLY A 160 5.12 0.33 -10.80
N TRP A 161 6.43 0.54 -10.65
CA TRP A 161 7.44 -0.17 -11.43
C TRP A 161 7.41 -1.67 -11.11
N ILE A 162 7.36 -2.08 -9.84
CA ILE A 162 7.24 -3.50 -9.45
C ILE A 162 5.97 -4.14 -10.01
N ALA A 163 4.83 -3.44 -9.93
CA ALA A 163 3.56 -3.93 -10.43
C ALA A 163 3.60 -4.21 -11.95
N ARG A 164 4.36 -3.42 -12.71
CA ARG A 164 4.51 -3.57 -14.17
C ARG A 164 5.54 -4.63 -14.60
N ILE A 165 6.22 -5.30 -13.66
CA ILE A 165 7.15 -6.38 -13.98
C ILE A 165 6.39 -7.58 -14.57
N THR A 166 6.79 -8.02 -15.76
CA THR A 166 6.10 -9.02 -16.58
C THR A 166 6.25 -10.47 -16.06
N PRO A 167 5.35 -11.40 -16.47
CA PRO A 167 5.08 -12.66 -15.76
C PRO A 167 6.12 -13.77 -15.90
N GLU A 168 7.17 -13.61 -16.72
CA GLU A 168 7.84 -14.79 -17.26
C GLU A 168 8.64 -15.62 -16.23
N LYS A 169 9.13 -15.03 -15.13
CA LYS A 169 9.84 -15.72 -14.01
C LYS A 169 9.74 -14.92 -12.69
N PRO A 170 9.94 -15.54 -11.50
CA PRO A 170 10.11 -14.78 -10.27
C PRO A 170 11.37 -13.90 -10.40
N HIS A 171 11.22 -12.62 -10.05
CA HIS A 171 12.34 -11.68 -10.04
C HIS A 171 12.85 -11.54 -8.61
N SER A 172 14.15 -11.77 -8.41
CA SER A 172 14.85 -11.49 -7.16
C SER A 172 15.60 -10.17 -7.30
N LEU A 173 15.16 -9.14 -6.60
CA LEU A 173 15.90 -7.89 -6.44
C LEU A 173 16.62 -7.97 -5.09
N GLY A 174 17.93 -8.23 -5.11
CA GLY A 174 18.68 -8.53 -3.89
C GLY A 174 20.04 -7.84 -3.83
N PHE A 175 20.25 -7.07 -2.78
CA PHE A 175 21.57 -6.65 -2.32
C PHE A 175 22.16 -7.79 -1.46
N SER A 176 22.70 -8.81 -2.14
CA SER A 176 23.12 -10.10 -1.57
C SER A 176 24.08 -10.00 -0.37
N ARG A 177 23.59 -10.33 0.85
CA ARG A 177 24.32 -11.08 1.91
C ARG A 177 23.38 -11.52 3.04
N GLU A 178 23.75 -12.59 3.75
CA GLU A 178 22.99 -13.27 4.83
C GLU A 178 22.45 -12.37 5.96
N ASP A 179 23.00 -11.16 6.11
CA ASP A 179 22.63 -10.20 7.15
C ASP A 179 21.79 -9.02 6.65
N ASN A 180 21.44 -8.95 5.36
CA ASN A 180 20.73 -7.80 4.80
C ASN A 180 19.20 -8.00 4.84
N PRO A 181 18.43 -7.15 5.55
CA PRO A 181 16.97 -7.21 5.60
C PRO A 181 16.25 -6.80 4.28
N ALA A 182 16.97 -6.73 3.16
CA ALA A 182 16.55 -6.04 1.93
C ALA A 182 16.49 -6.92 0.67
N ASP A 183 16.34 -8.25 0.80
CA ASP A 183 16.01 -9.10 -0.35
C ASP A 183 14.50 -9.03 -0.64
N PHE A 184 14.16 -8.63 -1.86
CA PHE A 184 12.78 -8.58 -2.36
C PHE A 184 12.55 -9.65 -3.42
N VAL A 185 11.51 -10.45 -3.21
CA VAL A 185 11.05 -11.48 -4.14
C VAL A 185 9.68 -11.09 -4.67
N VAL A 186 9.54 -11.05 -6.00
CA VAL A 186 8.28 -10.75 -6.66
C VAL A 186 7.77 -12.02 -7.36
N ALA A 187 6.64 -12.55 -6.88
CA ALA A 187 5.96 -13.68 -7.50
C ALA A 187 4.89 -13.17 -8.49
N SER A 188 5.19 -13.25 -9.80
CA SER A 188 4.36 -12.69 -10.87
C SER A 188 3.67 -13.72 -11.77
N SER A 189 3.75 -15.02 -11.44
CA SER A 189 3.06 -16.09 -12.18
C SER A 189 2.13 -16.89 -11.29
N SER A 190 1.07 -17.48 -11.86
CA SER A 190 0.11 -18.34 -11.14
C SER A 190 0.80 -19.49 -10.38
N SER A 191 1.82 -20.13 -10.96
CA SER A 191 2.60 -21.19 -10.29
C SER A 191 3.42 -20.66 -9.11
N THR A 192 4.14 -19.54 -9.28
CA THR A 192 4.90 -18.92 -8.18
C THR A 192 3.99 -18.44 -7.05
N ALA A 193 2.82 -17.88 -7.38
CA ALA A 193 1.84 -17.46 -6.39
C ALA A 193 1.30 -18.66 -5.60
N ARG A 194 1.05 -19.79 -6.27
CA ARG A 194 0.66 -21.03 -5.60
C ARG A 194 1.73 -21.54 -4.64
N GLU A 195 3.00 -21.51 -5.03
CA GLU A 195 4.10 -21.88 -4.12
C GLU A 195 4.14 -20.98 -2.89
N VAL A 196 4.05 -19.66 -3.07
CA VAL A 196 4.07 -18.68 -1.95
C VAL A 196 2.84 -18.81 -1.04
N LEU A 197 1.66 -18.94 -1.61
CA LEU A 197 0.38 -18.79 -0.90
C LEU A 197 -0.24 -20.11 -0.42
N LYS A 198 0.27 -21.24 -0.87
CA LYS A 198 -0.24 -22.57 -0.51
C LYS A 198 0.87 -23.54 -0.10
N THR A 199 1.85 -23.78 -0.96
CA THR A 199 2.88 -24.80 -0.69
C THR A 199 3.77 -24.40 0.50
N HIS A 200 4.27 -23.17 0.48
CA HIS A 200 5.17 -22.61 1.49
C HIS A 200 4.46 -21.58 2.39
N ASP A 201 3.13 -21.70 2.52
CA ASP A 201 2.31 -20.70 3.21
C ASP A 201 2.70 -20.52 4.68
N HIS A 202 3.19 -21.57 5.32
CA HIS A 202 3.51 -21.61 6.75
C HIS A 202 4.79 -20.84 7.07
N VAL A 203 5.77 -20.85 6.16
CA VAL A 203 7.03 -20.08 6.28
C VAL A 203 6.90 -18.66 5.75
N LEU A 204 5.97 -18.41 4.82
CA LEU A 204 5.76 -17.11 4.18
C LEU A 204 4.53 -16.35 4.70
N ALA A 205 3.84 -16.83 5.74
CA ALA A 205 2.65 -16.14 6.28
C ALA A 205 2.98 -14.93 7.18
N SER A 206 4.24 -14.69 7.54
CA SER A 206 4.60 -13.55 8.39
C SER A 206 4.60 -12.23 7.63
N ARG A 207 4.70 -11.12 8.35
CA ARG A 207 4.63 -9.75 7.81
C ARG A 207 5.89 -8.96 8.14
N PRO A 208 6.32 -8.04 7.27
CA PRO A 208 7.45 -7.17 7.57
C PRO A 208 7.02 -6.11 8.59
N THR A 209 7.96 -5.70 9.44
CA THR A 209 7.77 -4.52 10.28
C THR A 209 7.90 -3.27 9.41
N LEU A 210 6.80 -2.55 9.26
CA LEU A 210 6.76 -1.25 8.57
C LEU A 210 6.65 -0.14 9.62
N LEU A 211 7.46 0.90 9.49
CA LEU A 211 7.62 1.93 10.52
C LEU A 211 6.28 2.63 10.85
N ALA A 212 5.51 2.97 9.82
CA ALA A 212 4.23 3.65 9.99
C ALA A 212 3.19 2.77 10.68
N ILE A 213 3.11 1.49 10.28
CA ILE A 213 2.20 0.51 10.88
C ILE A 213 2.59 0.23 12.34
N GLU A 214 3.88 0.11 12.63
CA GLU A 214 4.35 -0.11 14.00
C GLU A 214 3.98 1.06 14.92
N LYS A 215 4.23 2.30 14.47
CA LYS A 215 4.00 3.50 15.29
C LYS A 215 2.53 3.88 15.43
N ILE A 216 1.75 3.79 14.35
CA ILE A 216 0.34 4.21 14.33
C ILE A 216 -0.57 3.05 14.74
N CYS A 217 -0.38 1.86 14.17
CA CYS A 217 -1.27 0.70 14.36
C CYS A 217 -0.81 -0.21 15.52
N TYR A 218 -0.54 0.38 16.69
CA TYR A 218 -0.35 -0.36 17.94
C TYR A 218 0.69 -1.50 17.87
N ASN A 219 1.91 -1.21 17.40
CA ASN A 219 2.97 -2.20 17.21
C ASN A 219 2.56 -3.37 16.30
N SER A 220 1.78 -3.09 15.25
CA SER A 220 1.27 -4.11 14.32
C SER A 220 0.45 -5.19 15.03
N SER A 221 -0.27 -4.87 16.11
CA SER A 221 -1.09 -5.85 16.84
C SER A 221 -2.49 -6.08 16.24
N GLY A 222 -2.77 -5.52 15.06
CA GLY A 222 -3.99 -5.80 14.30
C GLY A 222 -3.99 -7.16 13.59
N ILE A 223 -4.77 -7.27 12.51
CA ILE A 223 -4.94 -8.50 11.73
C ILE A 223 -4.03 -8.50 10.49
N GLY A 224 -3.87 -7.34 9.84
CA GLY A 224 -3.23 -7.21 8.53
C GLY A 224 -1.73 -7.46 8.58
N PHE A 225 -1.04 -6.75 9.48
CA PHE A 225 0.42 -6.69 9.60
C PHE A 225 1.01 -7.42 10.81
N SER A 226 0.18 -8.02 11.67
CA SER A 226 0.70 -8.78 12.81
C SER A 226 1.54 -9.98 12.36
N PRO A 227 2.68 -10.26 13.01
CA PRO A 227 3.50 -11.43 12.73
C PRO A 227 2.71 -12.73 12.83
N TYR A 228 3.07 -13.72 12.03
CA TYR A 228 2.39 -15.01 12.09
C TYR A 228 2.75 -15.75 13.39
N GLY A 229 1.74 -16.15 14.16
CA GLY A 229 1.92 -16.84 15.44
C GLY A 229 0.59 -17.17 16.12
N PRO A 230 0.61 -17.71 17.35
CA PRO A 230 -0.59 -18.09 18.10
C PRO A 230 -1.57 -16.93 18.27
N TYR A 231 -1.08 -15.74 18.61
CA TYR A 231 -1.87 -14.51 18.73
C TYR A 231 -2.62 -14.18 17.44
N TRP A 232 -1.90 -14.09 16.31
CA TRP A 232 -2.51 -13.77 15.03
C TRP A 232 -3.52 -14.83 14.58
N ARG A 233 -3.25 -16.13 14.82
CA ARG A 233 -4.20 -17.21 14.51
C ARG A 233 -5.49 -17.08 15.31
N GLN A 234 -5.38 -16.70 16.59
CA GLN A 234 -6.53 -16.43 17.45
C GLN A 234 -7.33 -15.22 16.94
N LEU A 235 -6.67 -14.10 16.67
CA LEU A 235 -7.32 -12.92 16.09
C LEU A 235 -7.99 -13.23 14.75
N ARG A 236 -7.33 -14.01 13.89
CA ARG A 236 -7.89 -14.42 12.60
C ARG A 236 -9.17 -15.24 12.77
N LYS A 237 -9.20 -16.13 13.76
CA LYS A 237 -10.40 -16.90 14.11
C LYS A 237 -11.53 -15.98 14.59
N ILE A 238 -11.24 -15.07 15.53
CA ILE A 238 -12.22 -14.08 16.02
C ILE A 238 -12.78 -13.25 14.85
N CYS A 239 -11.91 -12.73 14.00
CA CYS A 239 -12.30 -11.92 12.85
C CYS A 239 -13.24 -12.69 11.89
N THR A 240 -12.89 -13.93 11.53
CA THR A 240 -13.67 -14.70 10.55
C THR A 240 -14.94 -15.33 11.11
N GLN A 241 -15.00 -15.59 12.42
CA GLN A 241 -16.14 -16.27 13.06
C GLN A 241 -17.11 -15.30 13.74
N GLU A 242 -16.62 -14.21 14.33
CA GLU A 242 -17.42 -13.31 15.15
C GLU A 242 -17.66 -11.95 14.46
N LEU A 243 -16.63 -11.36 13.84
CA LEU A 243 -16.71 -10.00 13.28
C LEU A 243 -17.21 -9.96 11.83
N LEU A 244 -16.68 -10.85 10.97
CA LEU A 244 -16.90 -10.85 9.53
C LEU A 244 -17.46 -12.19 9.03
N SER A 245 -18.14 -12.93 9.91
CA SER A 245 -18.88 -14.12 9.50
C SER A 245 -20.07 -13.74 8.62
N THR A 246 -20.50 -14.64 7.74
CA THR A 246 -21.69 -14.41 6.89
C THR A 246 -22.92 -14.03 7.72
N LYS A 247 -23.07 -14.61 8.93
CA LYS A 247 -24.17 -14.26 9.85
C LYS A 247 -24.08 -12.81 10.32
N LYS A 248 -22.89 -12.36 10.76
CA LYS A 248 -22.69 -10.98 11.23
C LYS A 248 -22.81 -9.97 10.08
N VAL A 249 -22.28 -10.29 8.90
CA VAL A 249 -22.46 -9.45 7.70
C VAL A 249 -23.94 -9.31 7.36
N LYS A 250 -24.74 -10.39 7.42
CA LYS A 250 -26.18 -10.33 7.19
C LYS A 250 -26.94 -9.55 8.26
N SER A 251 -26.56 -9.65 9.53
CA SER A 251 -27.21 -8.87 10.60
C SER A 251 -26.98 -7.36 10.47
N LEU A 252 -25.92 -6.96 9.77
CA LEU A 252 -25.56 -5.55 9.51
C LEU A 252 -26.11 -5.03 8.17
N SER A 253 -26.96 -5.79 7.47
CA SER A 253 -27.49 -5.41 6.15
C SER A 253 -28.31 -4.11 6.18
N PHE A 254 -29.00 -3.83 7.29
CA PHE A 254 -29.79 -2.62 7.45
C PHE A 254 -28.91 -1.36 7.37
N ILE A 255 -27.68 -1.38 7.92
CA ILE A 255 -26.75 -0.26 7.84
C ILE A 255 -26.38 0.00 6.37
N ARG A 256 -26.07 -1.07 5.63
CA ARG A 256 -25.74 -0.97 4.20
C ARG A 256 -26.90 -0.37 3.42
N TYR A 257 -28.12 -0.85 3.67
CA TYR A 257 -29.31 -0.36 3.00
C TYR A 257 -29.58 1.12 3.31
N GLU A 258 -29.48 1.54 4.58
CA GLU A 258 -29.65 2.95 4.94
C GLU A 258 -28.60 3.86 4.30
N GLU A 259 -27.32 3.47 4.31
CA GLU A 259 -26.26 4.26 3.65
C GLU A 259 -26.45 4.30 2.13
N ALA A 260 -26.92 3.20 1.52
CA ALA A 260 -27.30 3.16 0.12
C ALA A 260 -28.47 4.09 -0.20
N GLN A 261 -29.52 4.13 0.62
CA GLN A 261 -30.62 5.07 0.43
C GLN A 261 -30.16 6.54 0.58
N ASN A 262 -29.25 6.81 1.51
CA ASN A 262 -28.69 8.15 1.70
C ASN A 262 -27.91 8.63 0.47
N ILE A 263 -27.07 7.77 -0.13
CA ILE A 263 -26.33 8.16 -1.34
C ILE A 263 -27.27 8.32 -2.54
N LEU A 264 -28.27 7.45 -2.71
CA LEU A 264 -29.27 7.57 -3.78
C LEU A 264 -30.04 8.89 -3.67
N TYR A 265 -30.45 9.26 -2.45
CA TYR A 265 -31.12 10.52 -2.19
C TYR A 265 -30.22 11.72 -2.53
N LYS A 266 -28.93 11.66 -2.15
CA LYS A 266 -27.94 12.69 -2.48
C LYS A 266 -27.78 12.83 -4.00
N ILE A 267 -27.62 11.71 -4.74
CA ILE A 267 -27.50 11.70 -6.21
C ILE A 267 -28.77 12.27 -6.86
N LYS A 268 -29.96 11.82 -6.44
CA LYS A 268 -31.23 12.30 -7.01
C LYS A 268 -31.42 13.81 -6.86
N ARG A 269 -30.93 14.40 -5.77
CA ARG A 269 -31.00 15.85 -5.54
C ARG A 269 -30.10 16.67 -6.47
N ILE A 270 -28.99 16.08 -6.92
CA ILE A 270 -28.00 16.74 -7.79
C ILE A 270 -28.01 16.17 -9.22
N ALA A 271 -29.03 15.36 -9.55
CA ALA A 271 -29.19 14.76 -10.86
C ALA A 271 -29.17 15.84 -11.96
N GLY A 272 -28.53 15.53 -13.09
CA GLY A 272 -28.27 16.49 -14.16
C GLY A 272 -27.07 17.42 -13.92
N SER A 273 -26.39 17.35 -12.77
CA SER A 273 -25.14 18.10 -12.50
C SER A 273 -23.94 17.16 -12.36
N PRO A 274 -22.72 17.59 -12.76
CA PRO A 274 -21.50 16.82 -12.52
C PRO A 274 -21.26 16.57 -11.03
N MET A 275 -20.99 15.32 -10.64
CA MET A 275 -20.70 14.92 -9.27
C MET A 275 -19.41 14.11 -9.17
N ASN A 276 -18.66 14.30 -8.10
CA ASN A 276 -17.45 13.52 -7.80
C ASN A 276 -17.84 12.19 -7.16
N LEU A 277 -17.89 11.12 -7.96
CA LEU A 277 -18.19 9.79 -7.45
C LEU A 277 -17.05 9.23 -6.59
N THR A 278 -15.79 9.61 -6.84
CA THR A 278 -14.67 9.18 -5.98
C THR A 278 -14.88 9.62 -4.55
N GLU A 279 -15.19 10.89 -4.32
CA GLU A 279 -15.46 11.42 -2.99
C GLU A 279 -16.73 10.80 -2.38
N MET A 280 -17.80 10.67 -3.16
CA MET A 280 -19.05 10.08 -2.67
C MET A 280 -18.90 8.61 -2.26
N PHE A 281 -18.12 7.82 -3.01
CA PHE A 281 -17.84 6.43 -2.66
C PHE A 281 -16.95 6.34 -1.41
N GLN A 282 -15.96 7.20 -1.26
CA GLN A 282 -15.17 7.26 -0.02
C GLN A 282 -16.02 7.68 1.19
N GLU A 283 -16.93 8.63 1.02
CA GLU A 283 -17.85 9.07 2.09
C GLU A 283 -18.75 7.92 2.54
N VAL A 284 -19.38 7.20 1.59
CA VAL A 284 -20.33 6.16 1.92
C VAL A 284 -19.68 4.92 2.52
N THR A 285 -18.52 4.49 1.98
CA THR A 285 -17.81 3.32 2.53
C THR A 285 -17.33 3.61 3.94
N ASN A 286 -16.78 4.80 4.17
CA ASN A 286 -16.38 5.28 5.49
C ASN A 286 -17.56 5.36 6.45
N SER A 287 -18.69 5.89 5.98
CA SER A 287 -19.90 5.97 6.78
C SER A 287 -20.37 4.58 7.22
N GLN A 288 -20.46 3.65 6.27
CA GLN A 288 -20.91 2.28 6.49
C GLN A 288 -20.00 1.52 7.46
N ILE A 289 -18.69 1.50 7.24
CA ILE A 289 -17.78 0.76 8.12
C ILE A 289 -17.71 1.38 9.51
N THR A 290 -17.78 2.71 9.63
CA THR A 290 -17.75 3.39 10.92
C THR A 290 -19.01 3.09 11.72
N ARG A 291 -20.19 3.08 11.08
CA ARG A 291 -21.45 2.67 11.73
C ARG A 291 -21.46 1.20 12.11
N THR A 292 -20.86 0.36 11.28
CA THR A 292 -20.70 -1.06 11.57
C THR A 292 -19.79 -1.29 12.77
N ALA A 293 -18.72 -0.49 12.89
CA ALA A 293 -17.73 -0.64 13.94
C ALA A 293 -18.16 -0.03 15.28
N PHE A 294 -18.78 1.15 15.27
CA PHE A 294 -19.05 2.00 16.45
C PHE A 294 -20.54 2.22 16.75
N GLY A 295 -21.43 1.63 15.95
CA GLY A 295 -22.86 1.91 16.03
C GLY A 295 -23.25 3.29 15.49
N LYS A 296 -24.52 3.68 15.74
CA LYS A 296 -25.15 4.90 15.18
C LYS A 296 -24.75 6.18 15.92
N GLU A 297 -24.46 6.09 17.21
CA GLU A 297 -24.21 7.23 18.10
C GLU A 297 -22.75 7.24 18.53
N CYS A 298 -21.91 7.96 17.78
CA CYS A 298 -20.51 8.18 18.12
C CYS A 298 -20.18 9.66 17.99
N THR A 299 -19.92 10.32 19.12
CA THR A 299 -19.66 11.76 19.23
C THR A 299 -18.37 12.16 18.49
N SER A 300 -17.33 11.34 18.64
CA SER A 300 -16.01 11.56 18.05
C SER A 300 -15.83 11.03 16.63
N ARG A 301 -16.91 10.64 15.96
CA ARG A 301 -16.88 10.09 14.60
C ARG A 301 -16.23 11.01 13.58
N HIS A 302 -16.56 12.30 13.59
CA HIS A 302 -15.98 13.24 12.62
C HIS A 302 -14.47 13.40 12.81
N ARG A 303 -14.02 13.50 14.08
CA ARG A 303 -12.59 13.58 14.43
C ARG A 303 -11.86 12.30 14.04
N PHE A 304 -12.48 11.13 14.25
CA PHE A 304 -11.96 9.84 13.80
C PHE A 304 -11.72 9.83 12.29
N ILE A 305 -12.73 10.20 11.50
CA ILE A 305 -12.65 10.22 10.03
C ILE A 305 -11.49 11.10 9.53
N LEU A 306 -11.30 12.28 10.13
CA LEU A 306 -10.20 13.17 9.76
C LEU A 306 -8.84 12.55 10.09
N ALA A 307 -8.68 12.01 11.30
CA ALA A 307 -7.46 11.32 11.71
C ALA A 307 -7.18 10.08 10.83
N MET A 308 -8.22 9.39 10.37
CA MET A 308 -8.11 8.24 9.47
C MET A 308 -7.62 8.64 8.09
N LYS A 309 -8.18 9.71 7.51
CA LYS A 309 -7.72 10.25 6.21
C LYS A 309 -6.23 10.61 6.26
N GLU A 310 -5.77 11.21 7.36
CA GLU A 310 -4.34 11.50 7.54
C GLU A 310 -3.50 10.25 7.78
N THR A 311 -4.03 9.25 8.49
CA THR A 311 -3.37 7.96 8.72
C THR A 311 -3.12 7.24 7.40
N ILE A 312 -4.14 7.10 6.55
CA ILE A 312 -4.06 6.42 5.23
C ILE A 312 -2.93 7.01 4.37
N LYS A 313 -2.78 8.34 4.35
CA LYS A 313 -1.68 9.04 3.63
C LYS A 313 -0.28 8.66 4.13
N LEU A 314 -0.16 8.13 5.34
CA LEU A 314 1.10 7.67 5.92
C LEU A 314 1.30 6.16 5.84
N LEU A 315 0.32 5.39 5.38
CA LEU A 315 0.38 3.94 5.23
C LEU A 315 0.82 3.39 3.85
N PRO A 316 1.31 4.16 2.85
CA PRO A 316 1.87 3.56 1.64
C PRO A 316 2.81 2.39 1.90
N MET A 317 2.70 1.34 1.07
CA MET A 317 3.24 0.01 1.36
C MET A 317 4.76 -0.03 1.59
N LEU A 318 5.55 0.86 1.00
CA LEU A 318 7.02 0.85 1.09
C LEU A 318 7.61 2.27 1.11
N LYS A 319 7.83 2.84 2.29
CA LYS A 319 8.54 4.12 2.40
C LYS A 319 10.05 3.95 2.35
N ALA A 320 10.77 5.03 2.02
CA ALA A 320 12.23 5.05 2.09
C ALA A 320 12.76 4.60 3.47
N ALA A 321 12.08 4.99 4.55
CA ALA A 321 12.43 4.55 5.91
C ALA A 321 12.27 3.03 6.15
N ASP A 322 11.43 2.36 5.35
CA ASP A 322 11.24 0.91 5.38
C ASP A 322 12.22 0.16 4.48
N LEU A 323 12.77 0.83 3.45
CA LEU A 323 13.81 0.31 2.57
C LEU A 323 15.20 0.41 3.20
N PHE A 324 15.42 1.38 4.09
CA PHE A 324 16.70 1.61 4.78
C PHE A 324 16.53 1.58 6.32
N PRO A 325 16.31 0.41 6.93
CA PRO A 325 15.98 0.29 8.36
C PRO A 325 17.02 0.93 9.29
N TYR A 326 18.31 0.82 8.96
CA TYR A 326 19.40 1.40 9.75
C TYR A 326 19.33 2.93 9.88
N PHE A 327 18.72 3.60 8.91
CA PHE A 327 18.56 5.06 8.87
C PHE A 327 17.10 5.48 9.04
N SER A 328 16.20 4.55 9.35
CA SER A 328 14.76 4.77 9.44
C SER A 328 14.41 5.94 10.38
N SER A 329 15.08 6.03 11.54
CA SER A 329 14.90 7.14 12.48
C SER A 329 15.33 8.50 11.91
N LEU A 330 16.45 8.55 11.18
CA LEU A 330 16.93 9.77 10.55
C LEU A 330 16.03 10.18 9.38
N ILE A 331 15.71 9.25 8.49
CA ILE A 331 14.85 9.48 7.32
C ILE A 331 13.49 10.02 7.77
N SER A 332 12.86 9.35 8.74
CA SER A 332 11.55 9.72 9.27
C SER A 332 11.57 10.99 10.13
N PHE A 333 12.72 11.36 10.69
CA PHE A 333 12.90 12.66 11.32
C PHE A 333 12.91 13.78 10.28
N LEU A 334 13.68 13.58 9.20
CA LEU A 334 13.89 14.60 8.18
C LEU A 334 12.68 14.85 7.28
N ASP A 335 11.82 13.86 7.04
CA ASP A 335 10.56 14.08 6.28
C ASP A 335 9.44 14.58 7.19
N GLY A 336 9.68 14.74 8.49
CA GLY A 336 8.66 15.11 9.47
C GLY A 336 7.64 14.00 9.77
N SER A 337 7.73 12.84 9.11
CA SER A 337 6.77 11.74 9.31
C SER A 337 6.81 11.21 10.74
N SER A 338 7.96 11.22 11.40
CA SER A 338 8.09 10.82 12.81
C SER A 338 7.23 11.65 13.75
N PHE A 339 7.12 12.96 13.52
CA PHE A 339 6.26 13.85 14.30
C PHE A 339 4.79 13.63 13.96
N GLN A 340 4.48 13.52 12.66
CA GLN A 340 3.12 13.26 12.19
C GLN A 340 2.58 11.93 12.73
N MET A 341 3.36 10.84 12.66
CA MET A 341 3.00 9.53 13.21
C MET A 341 2.74 9.59 14.72
N LYS A 342 3.56 10.33 15.49
CA LYS A 342 3.34 10.51 16.94
C LYS A 342 2.07 11.30 17.23
N ARG A 343 1.79 12.36 16.48
CA ARG A 343 0.56 13.15 16.61
C ARG A 343 -0.66 12.27 16.31
N LEU A 344 -0.65 11.58 15.18
CA LEU A 344 -1.75 10.71 14.75
C LEU A 344 -2.00 9.57 15.71
N ARG A 345 -0.94 8.94 16.25
CA ARG A 345 -1.09 7.92 17.29
C ARG A 345 -1.83 8.47 18.52
N ARG A 346 -1.48 9.67 18.99
CA ARG A 346 -2.17 10.31 20.14
C ARG A 346 -3.62 10.65 19.84
N GLU A 347 -3.89 11.19 18.65
CA GLU A 347 -5.26 11.51 18.23
C GLU A 347 -6.11 10.24 18.10
N MET A 348 -5.57 9.17 17.51
CA MET A 348 -6.25 7.87 17.44
C MET A 348 -6.48 7.25 18.80
N ASP A 349 -5.49 7.31 19.69
CA ASP A 349 -5.65 6.83 21.07
C ASP A 349 -6.77 7.57 21.78
N TYR A 350 -6.77 8.90 21.73
CA TYR A 350 -7.81 9.72 22.35
C TYR A 350 -9.21 9.35 21.84
N VAL A 351 -9.38 9.31 20.52
CA VAL A 351 -10.69 9.04 19.90
C VAL A 351 -11.15 7.61 20.17
N LEU A 352 -10.29 6.61 20.01
CA LEU A 352 -10.68 5.22 20.24
C LEU A 352 -10.89 4.92 21.73
N ASP A 353 -10.17 5.58 22.64
CA ASP A 353 -10.46 5.47 24.08
C ASP A 353 -11.83 6.05 24.41
N GLU A 354 -12.18 7.22 23.88
CA GLU A 354 -13.51 7.82 24.06
C GLU A 354 -14.61 6.89 23.58
N ILE A 355 -14.47 6.34 22.36
CA ILE A 355 -15.43 5.39 21.79
C ILE A 355 -15.54 4.14 22.67
N ILE A 356 -14.42 3.55 23.09
CA ILE A 356 -14.44 2.34 23.94
C ILE A 356 -15.09 2.62 25.30
N MET A 357 -14.87 3.80 25.89
CA MET A 357 -15.52 4.21 27.13
C MET A 357 -17.03 4.35 26.95
N GLU A 358 -17.50 5.01 25.89
CA GLU A 358 -18.93 5.13 25.57
C GLU A 358 -19.62 3.75 25.50
N HIS A 359 -18.99 2.75 24.86
CA HIS A 359 -19.55 1.39 24.75
C HIS A 359 -19.60 0.68 26.10
N LYS A 360 -18.56 0.84 26.93
CA LYS A 360 -18.52 0.28 28.29
C LYS A 360 -19.61 0.88 29.19
N GLU A 361 -19.89 2.17 29.07
CA GLU A 361 -20.94 2.85 29.82
C GLU A 361 -22.34 2.43 29.34
N LYS A 362 -22.58 2.38 28.02
CA LYS A 362 -23.88 1.97 27.44
C LYS A 362 -24.28 0.54 27.83
N LYS A 363 -23.31 -0.38 27.90
CA LYS A 363 -23.54 -1.77 28.31
C LYS A 363 -24.08 -1.92 29.73
N VAL A 364 -23.82 -0.96 30.62
CA VAL A 364 -24.34 -0.94 31.99
C VAL A 364 -25.81 -0.53 32.04
N VAL A 365 -26.27 0.27 31.06
CA VAL A 365 -27.59 0.92 31.08
C VAL A 365 -28.65 0.15 30.29
N THR A 366 -28.26 -0.54 29.21
CA THR A 366 -29.21 -1.21 28.30
C THR A 366 -28.78 -2.63 27.92
N HIS A 367 -29.65 -3.62 28.14
CA HIS A 367 -29.40 -5.04 27.80
C HIS A 367 -29.91 -5.47 26.41
N GLU A 368 -30.58 -4.60 25.65
CA GLU A 368 -31.30 -4.95 24.42
C GLU A 368 -30.91 -4.11 23.18
N MET A 369 -29.63 -3.74 23.03
CA MET A 369 -29.16 -3.05 21.80
C MET A 369 -28.50 -4.01 20.80
N GLU A 370 -28.60 -3.69 19.51
CA GLU A 370 -27.91 -4.40 18.44
C GLU A 370 -26.39 -4.28 18.62
N GLU A 371 -25.73 -5.42 18.86
CA GLU A 371 -24.29 -5.52 19.10
C GLU A 371 -23.48 -5.09 17.86
N ASP A 372 -22.59 -4.10 17.98
CA ASP A 372 -21.65 -3.71 16.92
C ASP A 372 -20.32 -4.49 16.98
N LEU A 373 -19.28 -4.10 16.24
CA LEU A 373 -18.00 -4.82 16.25
C LEU A 373 -17.17 -4.55 17.52
N ILE A 374 -17.27 -3.36 18.11
CA ILE A 374 -16.58 -3.05 19.37
C ILE A 374 -17.21 -3.86 20.50
N ASP A 375 -18.53 -3.94 20.55
CA ASP A 375 -19.24 -4.73 21.57
C ASP A 375 -18.82 -6.20 21.54
N VAL A 376 -18.71 -6.80 20.34
CA VAL A 376 -18.21 -8.18 20.17
C VAL A 376 -16.80 -8.32 20.73
N LEU A 377 -15.89 -7.40 20.40
CA LEU A 377 -14.50 -7.43 20.86
C LEU A 377 -14.39 -7.26 22.37
N LEU A 378 -15.15 -6.33 22.96
CA LEU A 378 -15.18 -6.11 24.41
C LEU A 378 -15.77 -7.32 25.14
N ARG A 379 -16.85 -7.92 24.63
CA ARG A 379 -17.42 -9.16 25.17
C ARG A 379 -16.41 -10.31 25.15
N ILE A 380 -15.67 -10.48 24.06
CA ILE A 380 -14.63 -11.51 23.94
C ILE A 380 -13.47 -11.23 24.90
N GLN A 381 -13.06 -9.97 25.02
CA GLN A 381 -12.02 -9.54 25.95
C GLN A 381 -12.39 -9.83 27.42
N GLU A 382 -13.60 -9.49 27.83
CA GLU A 382 -14.10 -9.67 29.20
C GLU A 382 -14.22 -11.14 29.62
N LYS A 383 -14.58 -12.04 28.70
CA LYS A 383 -14.69 -13.47 29.00
C LYS A 383 -13.35 -14.06 29.47
N GLY A 384 -12.22 -13.54 28.99
CA GLY A 384 -10.89 -13.97 29.44
C GLY A 384 -10.51 -15.42 29.06
N GLU A 385 -11.28 -16.10 28.21
CA GLU A 385 -11.10 -17.52 27.84
C GLU A 385 -10.06 -17.73 26.72
N LEU A 386 -9.38 -16.66 26.30
CA LEU A 386 -8.44 -16.68 25.18
C LEU A 386 -7.06 -17.18 25.61
N GLN A 387 -6.40 -17.96 24.74
CA GLN A 387 -5.04 -18.43 24.98
C GLN A 387 -4.05 -17.26 25.12
N VAL A 388 -4.22 -16.23 24.27
CA VAL A 388 -3.49 -14.97 24.38
C VAL A 388 -4.50 -13.88 24.72
N PRO A 389 -4.49 -13.30 25.93
CA PRO A 389 -5.43 -12.25 26.32
C PRO A 389 -5.39 -11.04 25.38
N LEU A 390 -6.55 -10.46 25.07
CA LEU A 390 -6.62 -9.21 24.30
C LEU A 390 -6.51 -8.01 25.21
N THR A 391 -5.56 -7.13 24.93
CA THR A 391 -5.47 -5.81 25.57
C THR A 391 -6.40 -4.80 24.89
N THR A 392 -6.68 -3.68 25.55
CA THR A 392 -7.43 -2.56 24.92
C THR A 392 -6.74 -2.07 23.66
N ASP A 393 -5.40 -1.99 23.66
CA ASP A 393 -4.62 -1.64 22.47
C ASP A 393 -4.83 -2.64 21.32
N ASN A 394 -5.01 -3.93 21.62
CA ASN A 394 -5.34 -4.92 20.59
C ASN A 394 -6.74 -4.69 20.00
N VAL A 395 -7.72 -4.33 20.84
CA VAL A 395 -9.07 -3.97 20.37
C VAL A 395 -8.99 -2.76 19.43
N LYS A 396 -8.29 -1.69 19.86
CA LYS A 396 -8.05 -0.50 19.03
C LYS A 396 -7.35 -0.85 17.70
N ALA A 397 -6.34 -1.71 17.75
CA ALA A 397 -5.60 -2.14 16.57
C ALA A 397 -6.47 -2.89 15.57
N VAL A 398 -7.31 -3.83 16.04
CA VAL A 398 -8.23 -4.60 15.19
C VAL A 398 -9.25 -3.68 14.52
N ILE A 399 -9.84 -2.76 15.28
CA ILE A 399 -10.81 -1.80 14.78
C ILE A 399 -10.20 -0.87 13.72
N LEU A 400 -9.02 -0.31 14.01
CA LEU A 400 -8.29 0.53 13.07
C LEU A 400 -7.97 -0.23 11.76
N ASP A 401 -7.49 -1.47 11.87
CA ASP A 401 -7.19 -2.32 10.71
C ASP A 401 -8.44 -2.57 9.84
N LEU A 402 -9.59 -2.86 10.44
CA LEU A 402 -10.84 -3.09 9.70
C LEU A 402 -11.29 -1.83 8.94
N LEU A 403 -11.16 -0.66 9.58
CA LEU A 403 -11.56 0.62 9.01
C LEU A 403 -10.64 1.04 7.87
N VAL A 404 -9.31 0.98 8.06
CA VAL A 404 -8.35 1.26 6.98
C VAL A 404 -8.57 0.31 5.80
N ALA A 405 -8.74 -0.99 6.06
CA ALA A 405 -8.86 -1.97 5.00
C ALA A 405 -10.15 -1.81 4.17
N ALA A 406 -11.28 -1.51 4.81
CA ALA A 406 -12.57 -1.45 4.13
C ALA A 406 -12.78 -0.16 3.31
N ILE A 407 -12.28 0.99 3.77
CA ILE A 407 -12.59 2.28 3.14
C ILE A 407 -11.98 2.37 1.75
N GLU A 408 -10.66 2.24 1.65
CA GLU A 408 -9.93 2.52 0.42
C GLU A 408 -10.16 1.43 -0.63
N THR A 409 -10.18 0.15 -0.22
CA THR A 409 -10.34 -0.97 -1.16
C THR A 409 -11.74 -1.01 -1.80
N THR A 410 -12.80 -0.85 -1.01
CA THR A 410 -14.17 -0.88 -1.52
C THR A 410 -14.49 0.35 -2.37
N SER A 411 -14.13 1.55 -1.91
CA SER A 411 -14.40 2.79 -2.66
C SER A 411 -13.67 2.83 -4.00
N ASN A 412 -12.40 2.40 -4.04
CA ASN A 412 -11.66 2.28 -5.31
C ASN A 412 -12.30 1.25 -6.24
N THR A 413 -12.78 0.12 -5.71
CA THR A 413 -13.47 -0.89 -6.53
C THR A 413 -14.75 -0.32 -7.14
N LEU A 414 -15.58 0.39 -6.37
CA LEU A 414 -16.78 1.07 -6.87
C LEU A 414 -16.43 2.09 -7.98
N CYS A 415 -15.37 2.87 -7.79
CA CYS A 415 -14.88 3.82 -8.80
C CYS A 415 -14.47 3.12 -10.11
N TRP A 416 -13.73 2.01 -10.01
CA TRP A 416 -13.30 1.24 -11.18
C TRP A 416 -14.47 0.56 -11.89
N ILE A 417 -15.46 0.04 -11.16
CA ILE A 417 -16.67 -0.55 -11.76
C ILE A 417 -17.39 0.52 -12.59
N MET A 418 -17.68 1.68 -12.00
CA MET A 418 -18.36 2.75 -12.72
C MET A 418 -17.54 3.29 -13.89
N SER A 419 -16.21 3.37 -13.76
CA SER A 419 -15.34 3.81 -14.85
C SER A 419 -15.37 2.83 -16.02
N GLU A 420 -15.23 1.54 -15.75
CA GLU A 420 -15.24 0.50 -16.78
C GLU A 420 -16.59 0.42 -17.48
N LEU A 421 -17.69 0.51 -16.72
CA LEU A 421 -19.03 0.53 -17.32
C LEU A 421 -19.25 1.75 -18.21
N ILE A 422 -18.78 2.94 -17.80
CA ILE A 422 -18.88 4.15 -18.63
C ILE A 422 -18.06 4.04 -19.91
N CYS A 423 -16.85 3.48 -19.83
CA CYS A 423 -15.99 3.23 -20.97
C CYS A 423 -16.55 2.18 -21.94
N HIS A 424 -17.45 1.31 -21.48
CA HIS A 424 -18.05 0.21 -22.23
C HIS A 424 -19.59 0.26 -22.19
N PRO A 425 -20.23 1.19 -22.93
CA PRO A 425 -21.68 1.41 -22.86
C PRO A 425 -22.54 0.17 -23.15
N GLU A 426 -22.06 -0.74 -23.99
CA GLU A 426 -22.72 -2.02 -24.27
C GLU A 426 -22.77 -2.92 -23.03
N VAL A 427 -21.69 -2.94 -22.24
CA VAL A 427 -21.63 -3.67 -20.97
C VAL A 427 -22.55 -3.01 -19.94
N MET A 428 -22.50 -1.68 -19.83
CA MET A 428 -23.40 -0.90 -18.97
C MET A 428 -24.87 -1.20 -19.29
N CYS A 429 -25.24 -1.14 -20.56
CA CYS A 429 -26.61 -1.40 -21.00
C CYS A 429 -27.07 -2.82 -20.64
N LYS A 430 -26.21 -3.83 -20.83
CA LYS A 430 -26.52 -5.22 -20.47
C LYS A 430 -26.67 -5.41 -18.96
N ALA A 431 -25.82 -4.78 -18.14
CA ALA A 431 -25.93 -4.82 -16.68
C ALA A 431 -27.19 -4.08 -16.18
N GLN A 432 -27.46 -2.88 -16.70
CA GLN A 432 -28.68 -2.13 -16.39
C GLN A 432 -29.94 -2.92 -16.76
N LYS A 433 -29.94 -3.60 -17.91
CA LYS A 433 -31.07 -4.43 -18.35
C LYS A 433 -31.34 -5.57 -17.36
N GLU A 434 -30.33 -6.37 -17.03
CA GLU A 434 -30.46 -7.46 -16.04
C GLU A 434 -31.02 -6.95 -14.71
N ILE A 435 -30.43 -5.87 -14.20
CA ILE A 435 -30.81 -5.28 -12.91
C ILE A 435 -32.24 -4.75 -12.93
N ARG A 436 -32.63 -4.02 -13.97
CA ARG A 436 -33.98 -3.42 -14.08
C ARG A 436 -35.04 -4.49 -14.28
N GLU A 437 -34.75 -5.55 -15.04
CA GLU A 437 -35.66 -6.69 -15.22
C GLU A 437 -35.85 -7.47 -13.90
N ALA A 438 -34.78 -7.69 -13.13
CA ALA A 438 -34.84 -8.46 -11.88
C ALA A 438 -35.38 -7.67 -10.69
N LEU A 439 -35.06 -6.38 -10.58
CA LEU A 439 -35.30 -5.56 -9.39
C LEU A 439 -36.34 -4.45 -9.59
N GLY A 440 -36.66 -4.04 -10.81
CA GLY A 440 -37.50 -2.86 -11.08
C GLY A 440 -38.88 -2.89 -10.43
N ALA A 441 -39.52 -4.05 -10.38
CA ALA A 441 -40.84 -4.20 -9.76
C ALA A 441 -40.80 -4.38 -8.23
N LYS A 442 -39.62 -4.45 -7.61
CA LYS A 442 -39.50 -4.79 -6.18
C LYS A 442 -39.62 -3.56 -5.30
N ILE A 443 -40.49 -3.66 -4.29
CA ILE A 443 -40.67 -2.63 -3.24
C ILE A 443 -39.46 -2.61 -2.29
N LYS A 444 -38.85 -3.77 -2.07
CA LYS A 444 -37.68 -3.95 -1.21
C LYS A 444 -36.73 -4.94 -1.87
N ILE A 445 -35.45 -4.58 -1.92
CA ILE A 445 -34.37 -5.41 -2.45
C ILE A 445 -33.73 -6.16 -1.28
N GLU A 446 -33.68 -7.48 -1.37
CA GLU A 446 -33.02 -8.36 -0.42
C GLU A 446 -31.66 -8.84 -0.95
N ASP A 447 -30.75 -9.24 -0.05
CA ASP A 447 -29.42 -9.76 -0.44
C ASP A 447 -29.52 -10.94 -1.44
N ASN A 448 -30.56 -11.78 -1.32
CA ASN A 448 -30.78 -12.90 -2.24
C ASN A 448 -31.18 -12.45 -3.65
N ASP A 449 -31.82 -11.28 -3.79
CA ASP A 449 -32.23 -10.77 -5.10
C ASP A 449 -31.01 -10.35 -5.93
N ILE A 450 -29.97 -9.85 -5.24
CA ILE A 450 -28.72 -9.43 -5.82
C ILE A 450 -27.88 -10.65 -6.24
N HIS A 451 -27.94 -11.73 -5.47
CA HIS A 451 -27.21 -12.98 -5.76
C HIS A 451 -27.56 -13.58 -7.13
N GLU A 452 -28.76 -13.33 -7.65
CA GLU A 452 -29.22 -13.82 -8.96
C GLU A 452 -28.78 -12.93 -10.14
N LEU A 453 -28.12 -11.78 -9.89
CA LEU A 453 -27.60 -10.88 -10.92
C LEU A 453 -26.28 -11.41 -11.50
N HIS A 454 -26.36 -12.46 -12.30
CA HIS A 454 -25.20 -13.17 -12.84
C HIS A 454 -24.25 -12.26 -13.64
N TYR A 455 -24.78 -11.40 -14.51
CA TYR A 455 -23.97 -10.53 -15.34
C TYR A 455 -23.33 -9.40 -14.53
N LEU A 456 -24.02 -8.85 -13.53
CA LEU A 456 -23.40 -7.92 -12.57
C LEU A 456 -22.19 -8.57 -11.86
N HIS A 457 -22.32 -9.83 -11.42
CA HIS A 457 -21.17 -10.52 -10.81
C HIS A 457 -20.02 -10.69 -11.79
N ASN A 458 -20.29 -10.90 -13.08
CA ASN A 458 -19.26 -10.98 -14.11
C ASN A 458 -18.55 -9.64 -14.33
N VAL A 459 -19.30 -8.53 -14.33
CA VAL A 459 -18.74 -7.17 -14.34
C VAL A 459 -17.82 -6.96 -13.16
N ILE A 460 -18.27 -7.27 -11.93
CA ILE A 460 -17.45 -7.08 -10.73
C ILE A 460 -16.20 -7.96 -10.76
N LYS A 461 -16.33 -9.22 -11.20
CA LYS A 461 -15.18 -10.14 -11.32
C LYS A 461 -14.14 -9.61 -12.32
N GLU A 462 -14.59 -9.10 -13.46
CA GLU A 462 -13.70 -8.55 -14.48
C GLU A 462 -13.05 -7.25 -14.03
N THR A 463 -13.79 -6.37 -13.33
CA THR A 463 -13.20 -5.17 -12.72
C THR A 463 -12.13 -5.55 -11.70
N LEU A 464 -12.38 -6.52 -10.82
CA LEU A 464 -11.39 -6.99 -9.84
C LEU A 464 -10.19 -7.71 -10.49
N ARG A 465 -10.36 -8.29 -11.68
CA ARG A 465 -9.26 -8.86 -12.47
C ARG A 465 -8.33 -7.75 -12.97
N LEU A 466 -8.91 -6.74 -13.62
CA LEU A 466 -8.15 -5.65 -14.24
C LEU A 466 -7.63 -4.65 -13.22
N HIS A 467 -8.42 -4.30 -12.21
CA HIS A 467 -8.11 -3.30 -11.20
C HIS A 467 -8.15 -3.90 -9.79
N PRO A 468 -7.28 -4.87 -9.48
CA PRO A 468 -7.20 -5.42 -8.12
C PRO A 468 -6.82 -4.29 -7.15
N PRO A 469 -7.59 -4.01 -6.09
CA PRO A 469 -7.31 -2.89 -5.20
C PRO A 469 -5.91 -2.95 -4.55
N LEU A 470 -5.36 -4.16 -4.39
CA LEU A 470 -4.01 -4.41 -3.91
C LEU A 470 -3.19 -5.17 -4.98
N PRO A 471 -2.60 -4.49 -5.97
CA PRO A 471 -1.97 -5.15 -7.12
C PRO A 471 -0.76 -6.04 -6.76
N LEU A 472 -0.10 -5.77 -5.63
CA LEU A 472 1.03 -6.56 -5.10
C LEU A 472 0.66 -7.43 -3.90
N LEU A 473 -0.63 -7.45 -3.51
CA LEU A 473 -1.11 -7.88 -2.20
C LEU A 473 -0.32 -7.23 -1.05
N LEU A 474 -0.68 -7.55 0.18
CA LEU A 474 0.15 -7.14 1.33
C LEU A 474 1.46 -7.95 1.36
N PRO A 475 2.60 -7.32 1.70
CA PRO A 475 3.92 -7.94 1.65
C PRO A 475 4.07 -9.01 2.74
N ARG A 476 4.82 -10.05 2.45
CA ARG A 476 5.11 -11.19 3.34
C ARG A 476 6.57 -11.21 3.73
N THR A 477 6.87 -11.89 4.82
CA THR A 477 8.25 -12.13 5.27
C THR A 477 8.50 -13.61 5.40
N CYS A 478 9.64 -14.05 4.87
CA CYS A 478 10.15 -15.40 5.00
C CYS A 478 10.67 -15.65 6.42
N ASN A 479 10.03 -16.55 7.17
CA ASN A 479 10.44 -16.85 8.55
C ASN A 479 11.63 -17.81 8.64
N GLU A 480 11.83 -18.65 7.63
CA GLU A 480 12.84 -19.70 7.57
C GLU A 480 13.33 -19.82 6.12
N PRO A 481 14.63 -20.11 5.88
CA PRO A 481 15.12 -20.29 4.51
C PRO A 481 14.28 -21.35 3.78
N THR A 482 13.78 -21.01 2.59
CA THR A 482 12.92 -21.89 1.80
C THR A 482 13.30 -21.80 0.33
N GLU A 483 13.11 -22.88 -0.41
CA GLU A 483 13.24 -22.88 -1.86
C GLU A 483 11.91 -22.46 -2.49
N LEU A 484 11.93 -21.55 -3.46
CA LEU A 484 10.79 -21.20 -4.32
C LEU A 484 11.24 -21.31 -5.79
N CYS A 485 10.57 -22.15 -6.57
CA CYS A 485 10.86 -22.38 -7.99
C CYS A 485 12.35 -22.63 -8.31
N GLY A 486 13.08 -23.36 -7.47
CA GLY A 486 14.53 -23.61 -7.66
C GLY A 486 15.46 -22.55 -7.06
N PHE A 487 14.92 -21.48 -6.47
CA PHE A 487 15.69 -20.39 -5.86
C PHE A 487 15.62 -20.44 -4.34
N MET A 488 16.78 -20.38 -3.70
CA MET A 488 16.85 -20.25 -2.25
C MET A 488 16.47 -18.84 -1.81
N ILE A 489 15.41 -18.75 -1.01
CA ILE A 489 14.91 -17.52 -0.41
C ILE A 489 15.40 -17.46 1.04
N PRO A 490 16.22 -16.45 1.40
CA PRO A 490 16.76 -16.35 2.74
C PRO A 490 15.67 -15.95 3.75
N LYS A 491 15.94 -16.26 5.01
CA LYS A 491 15.14 -15.77 6.13
C LYS A 491 15.12 -14.24 6.13
N LYS A 492 13.99 -13.65 6.51
CA LYS A 492 13.65 -12.21 6.48
C LYS A 492 13.48 -11.60 5.09
N ALA A 493 13.65 -12.35 4.00
CA ALA A 493 13.31 -11.85 2.67
C ALA A 493 11.84 -11.39 2.60
N ARG A 494 11.62 -10.26 1.94
CA ARG A 494 10.28 -9.71 1.68
C ARG A 494 9.74 -10.33 0.40
N VAL A 495 8.54 -10.89 0.46
CA VAL A 495 7.89 -11.54 -0.67
C VAL A 495 6.59 -10.82 -0.99
N VAL A 496 6.44 -10.35 -2.22
CA VAL A 496 5.20 -9.75 -2.74
C VAL A 496 4.64 -10.63 -3.86
N VAL A 497 3.32 -10.65 -4.00
CA VAL A 497 2.64 -11.43 -5.05
C VAL A 497 1.98 -10.44 -5.98
N ASN A 498 2.49 -10.35 -7.20
CA ASN A 498 2.00 -9.42 -8.20
C ASN A 498 0.75 -9.98 -8.88
N VAL A 499 -0.41 -9.78 -8.25
CA VAL A 499 -1.70 -10.23 -8.78
C VAL A 499 -2.11 -9.43 -10.01
N TRP A 500 -1.64 -8.19 -10.17
CA TRP A 500 -1.88 -7.38 -11.37
C TRP A 500 -1.26 -8.03 -12.62
N ALA A 501 -0.01 -8.49 -12.53
CA ALA A 501 0.65 -9.19 -13.63
C ALA A 501 0.02 -10.57 -13.90
N ILE A 502 -0.30 -11.32 -12.84
CA ILE A 502 -0.94 -12.65 -12.96
C ILE A 502 -2.31 -12.54 -13.65
N ALA A 503 -3.09 -11.53 -13.28
CA ALA A 503 -4.41 -11.29 -13.83
C ALA A 503 -4.38 -10.83 -15.29
N ARG A 504 -3.20 -10.50 -15.83
CA ARG A 504 -2.95 -10.12 -17.22
C ARG A 504 -2.07 -11.12 -17.99
N ASP A 505 -1.83 -12.29 -17.42
CA ASP A 505 -1.05 -13.33 -18.09
C ASP A 505 -1.84 -13.91 -19.29
N PRO A 506 -1.37 -13.73 -20.54
CA PRO A 506 -2.06 -14.24 -21.73
C PRO A 506 -2.17 -15.76 -21.78
N LYS A 507 -1.42 -16.49 -20.93
CA LYS A 507 -1.58 -17.94 -20.76
C LYS A 507 -2.95 -18.32 -20.20
N PHE A 508 -3.54 -17.47 -19.37
CA PHE A 508 -4.82 -17.72 -18.71
C PHE A 508 -5.94 -16.80 -19.22
N TRP A 509 -5.59 -15.61 -19.72
CA TRP A 509 -6.56 -14.57 -20.07
C TRP A 509 -6.43 -14.18 -21.54
N VAL A 510 -7.40 -14.56 -22.37
CA VAL A 510 -7.49 -14.11 -23.76
C VAL A 510 -7.79 -12.61 -23.79
N ASN A 511 -7.01 -11.85 -24.57
CA ASN A 511 -7.04 -10.39 -24.62
C ASN A 511 -7.03 -9.79 -23.19
N PRO A 512 -5.92 -9.97 -22.45
CA PRO A 512 -5.87 -9.75 -21.01
C PRO A 512 -6.14 -8.30 -20.62
N ASP A 513 -5.86 -7.33 -21.48
CA ASP A 513 -6.06 -5.91 -21.20
C ASP A 513 -7.46 -5.41 -21.55
N ASN A 514 -8.28 -6.23 -22.23
CA ASN A 514 -9.65 -5.85 -22.59
C ASN A 514 -10.60 -6.15 -21.43
N PHE A 515 -11.46 -5.18 -21.11
CA PHE A 515 -12.60 -5.38 -20.21
C PHE A 515 -13.68 -6.20 -20.92
N TYR A 516 -13.81 -7.47 -20.54
CA TYR A 516 -14.72 -8.42 -21.18
C TYR A 516 -15.39 -9.33 -20.14
N PRO A 517 -16.49 -8.89 -19.50
CA PRO A 517 -17.16 -9.64 -18.43
C PRO A 517 -17.63 -11.05 -18.83
N GLU A 518 -18.03 -11.25 -20.09
CA GLU A 518 -18.51 -12.54 -20.61
C GLU A 518 -17.50 -13.68 -20.44
N ARG A 519 -16.20 -13.38 -20.23
CA ARG A 519 -15.20 -14.40 -19.86
C ARG A 519 -15.55 -15.14 -18.57
N PHE A 520 -16.49 -14.62 -17.77
CA PHE A 520 -16.96 -15.22 -16.54
C PHE A 520 -18.30 -15.97 -16.63
N ASP A 521 -18.97 -16.03 -17.78
CA ASP A 521 -20.32 -16.63 -17.92
C ASP A 521 -20.39 -18.09 -17.43
N ASP A 522 -19.43 -18.94 -17.83
CA ASP A 522 -19.34 -20.36 -17.39
C ASP A 522 -18.12 -20.63 -16.49
N SER A 523 -17.67 -19.59 -15.79
CA SER A 523 -16.40 -19.59 -15.10
C SER A 523 -16.53 -20.06 -13.65
N THR A 524 -15.74 -21.05 -13.26
CA THR A 524 -15.65 -21.50 -11.86
C THR A 524 -14.77 -20.58 -11.00
N HIS A 525 -14.40 -19.40 -11.50
CA HIS A 525 -13.63 -18.42 -10.72
C HIS A 525 -14.51 -17.80 -9.63
N ASP A 526 -14.00 -17.86 -8.40
CA ASP A 526 -14.63 -17.32 -7.19
C ASP A 526 -13.60 -16.57 -6.33
N PHE A 527 -14.05 -16.01 -5.22
CA PHE A 527 -13.22 -15.25 -4.29
C PHE A 527 -12.56 -16.10 -3.19
N ARG A 528 -12.58 -17.44 -3.30
CA ARG A 528 -12.04 -18.35 -2.28
C ARG A 528 -10.52 -18.51 -2.37
N GLY A 529 -9.87 -17.93 -3.39
CA GLY A 529 -8.42 -17.97 -3.57
C GLY A 529 -7.90 -19.36 -3.92
N THR A 530 -8.70 -20.19 -4.59
CA THR A 530 -8.31 -21.55 -4.99
C THR A 530 -7.69 -21.63 -6.38
N LYS A 531 -7.96 -20.63 -7.22
CA LYS A 531 -7.41 -20.46 -8.56
C LYS A 531 -6.36 -19.36 -8.56
N TYR A 532 -5.12 -19.70 -8.92
CA TYR A 532 -3.98 -18.81 -8.71
C TYR A 532 -3.77 -17.81 -9.84
N GLU A 533 -4.51 -17.95 -10.93
CA GLU A 533 -4.67 -16.99 -12.02
C GLU A 533 -5.65 -15.85 -11.68
N TYR A 534 -6.43 -15.98 -10.59
CA TYR A 534 -7.43 -14.99 -10.15
C TYR A 534 -7.41 -14.83 -8.62
N LEU A 535 -6.72 -13.80 -8.13
CA LEU A 535 -6.45 -13.62 -6.69
C LEU A 535 -6.80 -12.22 -6.15
N PRO A 536 -7.98 -11.63 -6.46
CA PRO A 536 -8.29 -10.26 -6.04
C PRO A 536 -8.33 -10.07 -4.52
N PHE A 537 -8.61 -11.14 -3.77
CA PHE A 537 -8.60 -11.17 -2.30
C PHE A 537 -7.41 -11.95 -1.71
N GLY A 538 -6.44 -12.36 -2.54
CA GLY A 538 -5.34 -13.23 -2.17
C GLY A 538 -5.74 -14.70 -1.95
N SER A 539 -4.91 -15.47 -1.25
CA SER A 539 -5.10 -16.89 -0.97
C SER A 539 -4.41 -17.29 0.35
N GLY A 540 -4.74 -18.50 0.83
CA GLY A 540 -4.07 -19.16 1.95
C GLY A 540 -4.42 -18.55 3.30
N ARG A 541 -3.54 -18.74 4.29
CA ARG A 541 -3.74 -18.24 5.67
C ARG A 541 -4.09 -16.75 5.74
N ARG A 542 -3.52 -15.95 4.84
CA ARG A 542 -3.65 -14.48 4.79
C ARG A 542 -4.68 -13.98 3.77
N ILE A 543 -5.56 -14.84 3.26
CA ILE A 543 -6.68 -14.41 2.39
C ILE A 543 -7.50 -13.32 3.08
N CYS A 544 -8.07 -12.36 2.33
CA CYS A 544 -8.85 -11.26 2.91
C CYS A 544 -9.99 -11.81 3.80
N PRO A 545 -10.11 -11.40 5.07
CA PRO A 545 -11.23 -11.81 5.91
C PRO A 545 -12.50 -11.03 5.59
N GLY A 546 -12.38 -9.86 4.95
CA GLY A 546 -13.48 -8.96 4.62
C GLY A 546 -14.10 -9.17 3.23
N ALA A 547 -13.74 -10.22 2.51
CA ALA A 547 -14.25 -10.46 1.14
C ALA A 547 -15.79 -10.47 1.12
N THR A 548 -16.44 -11.21 2.02
CA THR A 548 -17.90 -11.27 2.10
C THR A 548 -18.52 -9.91 2.47
N PHE A 549 -17.87 -9.13 3.34
CA PHE A 549 -18.35 -7.80 3.71
C PHE A 549 -18.27 -6.83 2.53
N ALA A 550 -17.12 -6.79 1.84
CA ALA A 550 -16.89 -5.93 0.68
C ALA A 550 -17.82 -6.26 -0.48
N MET A 551 -18.02 -7.54 -0.80
CA MET A 551 -18.91 -7.95 -1.90
C MET A 551 -20.37 -7.55 -1.63
N ALA A 552 -20.87 -7.79 -0.42
CA ALA A 552 -22.24 -7.38 -0.06
C ALA A 552 -22.46 -5.86 -0.14
N GLU A 553 -21.39 -5.08 0.02
CA GLU A 553 -21.42 -3.63 -0.18
C GLU A 553 -21.39 -3.26 -1.67
N ILE A 554 -20.40 -3.76 -2.40
CA ILE A 554 -20.19 -3.46 -3.82
C ILE A 554 -21.42 -3.83 -4.66
N GLU A 555 -21.93 -5.05 -4.47
CA GLU A 555 -23.06 -5.57 -5.25
C GLU A 555 -24.32 -4.74 -5.01
N LEU A 556 -24.61 -4.37 -3.75
CA LEU A 556 -25.76 -3.54 -3.40
C LEU A 556 -25.65 -2.13 -4.02
N PHE A 557 -24.52 -1.46 -3.83
CA PHE A 557 -24.34 -0.10 -4.34
C PHE A 557 -24.47 -0.05 -5.86
N ILE A 558 -23.75 -0.89 -6.58
CA ILE A 558 -23.80 -0.88 -8.05
C ILE A 558 -25.20 -1.27 -8.55
N SER A 559 -25.84 -2.27 -7.94
CA SER A 559 -27.23 -2.64 -8.29
C SER A 559 -28.16 -1.43 -8.22
N LEU A 560 -28.11 -0.69 -7.11
CA LEU A 560 -28.99 0.46 -6.89
C LEU A 560 -28.66 1.65 -7.82
N LEU A 561 -27.38 1.90 -8.09
CA LEU A 561 -26.98 2.97 -9.01
C LEU A 561 -27.42 2.70 -10.45
N LEU A 562 -27.31 1.46 -10.92
CA LEU A 562 -27.70 1.07 -12.28
C LEU A 562 -29.21 0.91 -12.42
N LEU A 563 -29.89 0.54 -11.35
CA LEU A 563 -31.35 0.48 -11.27
C LEU A 563 -31.96 1.88 -11.45
N HIS A 564 -31.49 2.86 -10.68
CA HIS A 564 -32.14 4.17 -10.57
C HIS A 564 -31.62 5.25 -11.52
N PHE A 565 -30.45 5.06 -12.14
CA PHE A 565 -29.82 6.11 -12.93
C PHE A 565 -29.24 5.62 -14.25
N ASP A 566 -29.29 6.50 -15.23
CA ASP A 566 -28.46 6.49 -16.42
C ASP A 566 -27.29 7.44 -16.21
N TRP A 567 -26.11 7.11 -16.74
CA TRP A 567 -24.86 7.79 -16.41
C TRP A 567 -24.13 8.28 -17.66
N GLU A 568 -23.55 9.48 -17.57
CA GLU A 568 -22.80 10.10 -18.66
C GLU A 568 -21.58 10.87 -18.15
N ILE A 569 -20.61 11.10 -19.04
CA ILE A 569 -19.43 11.92 -18.76
C ILE A 569 -19.79 13.41 -18.92
N PRO A 570 -19.42 14.28 -17.96
CA PRO A 570 -19.67 15.71 -18.06
C PRO A 570 -19.10 16.33 -19.35
N GLY A 571 -19.89 17.22 -19.96
CA GLY A 571 -19.48 17.98 -21.14
C GLY A 571 -19.58 17.24 -22.46
N GLY A 572 -20.33 16.12 -22.52
CA GLY A 572 -20.60 15.39 -23.76
C GLY A 572 -19.37 14.68 -24.34
N LYS A 573 -18.36 14.44 -23.50
CA LYS A 573 -17.14 13.74 -23.90
C LYS A 573 -17.42 12.28 -24.26
N SER A 574 -16.62 11.76 -25.18
CA SER A 574 -16.64 10.35 -25.53
C SER A 574 -16.24 9.47 -24.32
N PRO A 575 -16.85 8.28 -24.14
CA PRO A 575 -16.37 7.24 -23.22
C PRO A 575 -14.85 7.00 -23.26
N THR A 576 -14.24 7.10 -24.44
CA THR A 576 -12.79 6.88 -24.65
C THR A 576 -11.92 8.00 -24.09
N GLU A 577 -12.49 9.14 -23.68
CA GLU A 577 -11.77 10.27 -23.12
C GLU A 577 -11.67 10.22 -21.58
N LEU A 578 -12.28 9.22 -20.94
CA LEU A 578 -12.15 9.04 -19.50
C LEU A 578 -10.70 8.63 -19.14
N ASP A 579 -10.13 9.32 -18.16
CA ASP A 579 -8.79 9.01 -17.66
C ASP A 579 -8.81 7.66 -16.92
N MET A 580 -8.15 6.67 -17.50
CA MET A 580 -8.02 5.30 -16.94
C MET A 580 -6.63 5.06 -16.33
N GLU A 581 -5.86 6.12 -16.08
CA GLU A 581 -4.54 5.98 -15.45
C GLU A 581 -4.68 5.55 -13.98
N GLU A 582 -3.89 4.56 -13.60
CA GLU A 582 -3.77 4.09 -12.22
C GLU A 582 -2.66 4.86 -11.48
N GLU A 583 -2.96 5.28 -10.26
CA GLU A 583 -1.96 5.69 -9.27
C GLU A 583 -1.79 4.56 -8.24
N LEU A 584 -0.54 4.14 -8.03
CA LEU A 584 -0.20 2.99 -7.20
C LEU A 584 0.48 3.44 -5.91
N ASP A 585 -0.32 3.65 -4.85
CA ASP A 585 0.17 4.13 -3.56
C ASP A 585 -0.36 3.27 -2.41
N GLY A 586 0.09 2.00 -2.38
CA GLY A 586 -0.44 0.96 -1.49
C GLY A 586 -1.74 0.32 -2.02
N THR A 587 -2.63 1.12 -2.60
CA THR A 587 -3.78 0.64 -3.38
C THR A 587 -3.71 1.09 -4.84
N ALA A 588 -4.43 0.42 -5.73
CA ALA A 588 -4.61 0.84 -7.12
C ALA A 588 -5.86 1.72 -7.26
N ARG A 589 -5.66 3.04 -7.18
CA ARG A 589 -6.72 4.03 -7.36
C ARG A 589 -6.64 4.69 -8.72
N LYS A 590 -7.73 5.30 -9.18
CA LYS A 590 -7.66 6.21 -10.33
C LYS A 590 -6.78 7.40 -9.98
N LYS A 591 -5.93 7.81 -10.92
CA LYS A 591 -5.08 8.99 -10.76
C LYS A 591 -5.89 10.29 -10.73
N LYS A 592 -7.00 10.34 -11.47
CA LYS A 592 -7.97 11.44 -11.43
C LYS A 592 -9.31 10.95 -10.90
N ASP A 593 -9.95 11.82 -10.12
CA ASP A 593 -11.29 11.58 -9.59
C ASP A 593 -12.31 11.36 -10.72
N LEU A 594 -13.26 10.46 -10.46
CA LEU A 594 -14.33 10.12 -11.39
C LEU A 594 -15.48 11.12 -11.24
N TYR A 595 -15.68 11.95 -12.27
CA TYR A 595 -16.83 12.85 -12.36
C TYR A 595 -17.83 12.33 -13.37
N LEU A 596 -19.08 12.11 -12.96
CA LEU A 596 -20.19 11.70 -13.82
C LEU A 596 -21.42 12.58 -13.61
N ILE A 597 -22.35 12.55 -14.56
CA ILE A 597 -23.71 13.08 -14.41
C ILE A 597 -24.66 11.89 -14.33
N ALA A 598 -25.59 11.94 -13.38
CA ALA A 598 -26.66 10.97 -13.24
C ALA A 598 -27.97 11.56 -13.75
N THR A 599 -28.71 10.82 -14.56
CA THR A 599 -30.08 11.11 -14.96
C THR A 599 -31.00 10.06 -14.35
N THR A 600 -32.05 10.49 -13.66
CA THR A 600 -33.01 9.56 -13.04
C THR A 600 -33.70 8.70 -14.09
N HIS A 601 -33.64 7.39 -13.91
CA HIS A 601 -34.38 6.43 -14.71
C HIS A 601 -35.79 6.25 -14.12
N SER A 602 -36.81 6.28 -14.97
CA SER A 602 -38.17 5.91 -14.56
C SER A 602 -38.26 4.39 -14.53
N ILE A 603 -38.45 3.84 -13.34
CA ILE A 603 -38.64 2.40 -13.10
C ILE A 603 -40.09 2.02 -13.34
#